data_AF-A0A7X6T4C6-F1
#
_entry.id   AF-A0A7X6T4C6-F1
#
_cell.length_a   1.000
_cell.length_b   1.000
_cell.length_c   1.000
_cell.angle_alpha   90.00
_cell.angle_beta   90.00
_cell.angle_gamma   90.00
#
_symmetry.space_group_name_H-M   'P 1'
#
loop_
_entity.id
_entity.type
_entity.pdbx_description
1 polymer ?
#
loop_
_entity_poly.entity_id
_entity_poly.type
_entity_poly.pdbx_seq_one_letter_code
_entity_poly.pdbx_strand_id
1 'polypeptide(L)'
;MSASYVLVDDVTNMGGTLAELANYIRLNRGTVLGSIVLVNAGRDKNFKPLKKYINLLEQRYEDKIRQHFGIKTKALTANEANYLVGFRSFDEIRNRCLKVKEETDLRLLSKGIEPITLSK
;
A
#
# COMPACT_ATOMS: atom_id res chain seq x y z
N MET A 1 14.25 2.89 25.69
CA MET A 1 12.83 2.73 25.32
C MET A 1 12.65 3.19 23.87
N SER A 2 11.88 2.46 23.06
CA SER A 2 11.52 2.91 21.70
C SER A 2 10.46 4.01 21.79
N ALA A 3 10.65 5.12 21.08
CA ALA A 3 9.65 6.17 21.01
C ALA A 3 8.38 5.64 20.33
N SER A 4 7.22 6.01 20.87
CA SER A 4 5.92 5.58 20.37
C SER A 4 5.22 6.73 19.65
N TYR A 5 4.66 6.43 18.48
CA TYR A 5 4.11 7.41 17.56
C TYR A 5 2.65 7.08 17.22
N VAL A 6 1.83 8.10 17.08
CA VAL A 6 0.52 8.05 16.43
C VAL A 6 0.63 8.89 15.17
N LEU A 7 0.25 8.32 14.02
CA LEU A 7 0.26 9.05 12.76
C LEU A 7 -1.01 9.88 12.65
N VAL A 8 -0.90 11.13 12.23
CA VAL A 8 -2.04 12.02 12.04
C VAL A 8 -1.96 12.61 10.64
N ASP A 9 -3.07 12.57 9.91
CA ASP A 9 -3.19 13.13 8.57
C ASP A 9 -4.55 13.80 8.39
N ASP A 10 -4.68 14.75 7.48
CA ASP A 10 -5.96 15.39 7.19
C ASP A 10 -6.85 14.47 6.34
N VAL A 11 -6.31 13.95 5.25
CA VAL A 11 -7.04 13.14 4.27
C VAL A 11 -6.24 11.90 3.91
N THR A 12 -6.93 10.77 3.78
CA THR A 12 -6.38 9.57 3.14
C THR A 12 -7.32 9.03 2.06
N ASN A 13 -6.75 8.30 1.09
CA ASN A 13 -7.51 7.59 0.06
C ASN A 13 -7.21 6.08 0.11
N MET A 14 -5.98 5.70 -0.24
CA MET A 14 -5.52 4.30 -0.21
C MET A 14 -4.77 3.94 1.07
N GLY A 15 -4.10 4.90 1.71
CA GLY A 15 -3.26 4.68 2.90
C GLY A 15 -1.75 4.67 2.65
N GLY A 16 -1.29 4.89 1.41
CA GLY A 16 0.13 4.85 1.04
C GLY A 16 1.03 5.76 1.89
N THR A 17 0.68 7.03 2.05
CA THR A 17 1.45 7.98 2.89
C THR A 17 1.62 7.49 4.33
N LEU A 18 0.53 7.01 4.94
CA LEU A 18 0.56 6.45 6.29
C LEU A 18 1.45 5.21 6.37
N ALA A 19 1.41 4.35 5.34
CA ALA A 19 2.22 3.13 5.27
C ALA A 19 3.72 3.46 5.13
N GLU A 20 4.09 4.42 4.28
CA GLU A 20 5.46 4.87 4.09
C GLU A 20 6.02 5.52 5.36
N LEU A 21 5.28 6.43 6.00
CA LEU A 21 5.68 7.05 7.26
C LEU A 21 5.81 6.01 8.38
N ALA A 22 4.87 5.06 8.45
CA ALA A 22 4.94 3.97 9.43
C ALA A 22 6.20 3.10 9.22
N ASN A 23 6.54 2.80 7.96
CA ASN A 23 7.73 2.04 7.62
C ASN A 23 9.01 2.81 8.00
N TYR A 24 9.09 4.10 7.64
CA TYR A 24 10.22 4.96 8.01
C TYR A 24 10.45 4.98 9.53
N ILE A 25 9.40 5.16 10.33
CA ILE A 25 9.51 5.16 11.80
C ILE A 25 10.01 3.81 12.31
N ARG A 26 9.48 2.69 11.78
CA ARG A 26 9.88 1.33 12.19
C ARG A 26 11.34 1.02 11.83
N LEU A 27 11.79 1.43 10.65
CA LEU A 27 13.19 1.29 10.23
C LEU A 27 14.15 2.06 11.16
N ASN A 28 13.67 3.17 11.73
CA ASN A 28 14.40 3.98 12.71
C ASN A 28 14.13 3.56 14.17
N ARG A 29 13.75 2.30 14.40
CA ARG A 29 13.51 1.71 15.74
C ARG A 29 12.39 2.38 16.54
N GLY A 30 11.51 3.14 15.91
CA GLY A 30 10.29 3.67 16.51
C GLY A 30 9.13 2.68 16.43
N THR A 31 8.11 2.89 17.27
CA THR A 31 6.89 2.07 17.30
C THR A 31 5.69 2.90 16.88
N VAL A 32 4.90 2.40 15.93
CA VAL A 32 3.65 3.06 15.49
C VAL A 32 2.46 2.38 16.16
N LEU A 33 1.76 3.11 17.02
CA LEU A 33 0.60 2.62 17.79
C LEU A 33 -0.69 2.63 16.98
N GLY A 34 -0.79 3.53 15.99
CA GLY A 34 -1.97 3.67 15.15
C GLY A 34 -1.91 4.92 14.28
N SER A 35 -3.02 5.19 13.60
CA SER A 35 -3.21 6.35 12.74
C SER A 35 -4.58 6.97 12.96
N ILE A 36 -4.65 8.29 12.89
CA ILE A 36 -5.88 9.09 12.93
C ILE A 36 -5.90 9.93 11.65
N VAL A 37 -7.05 9.93 10.97
CA VAL A 37 -7.27 10.76 9.78
C VAL A 37 -8.57 11.54 9.95
N LEU A 38 -8.62 12.78 9.49
CA LEU A 38 -9.88 13.55 9.54
C LEU A 38 -10.87 13.05 8.49
N VAL A 39 -10.38 12.66 7.30
CA VAL A 39 -11.22 12.25 6.17
C VAL A 39 -10.64 11.02 5.47
N ASN A 40 -11.50 10.01 5.24
CA ASN A 40 -11.25 8.96 4.25
C ASN A 40 -11.98 9.32 2.94
N ALA A 41 -11.22 9.83 1.99
CA ALA A 41 -11.67 10.24 0.66
C ALA A 41 -11.74 9.07 -0.34
N GLY A 42 -11.43 7.85 0.10
CA GLY A 42 -11.58 6.67 -0.73
C GLY A 42 -13.04 6.34 -1.08
N ARG A 43 -13.18 5.43 -2.05
CA ARG A 43 -14.49 4.93 -2.50
C ARG A 43 -15.21 4.18 -1.38
N ASP A 44 -14.46 3.36 -0.63
CA ASP A 44 -14.92 2.73 0.59
C ASP A 44 -14.64 3.66 1.78
N LYS A 45 -15.69 3.95 2.57
CA LYS A 45 -15.60 4.80 3.76
C LYS A 45 -14.97 4.08 4.94
N ASN A 46 -14.96 2.75 4.93
CA ASN A 46 -14.23 1.97 5.92
C ASN A 46 -12.73 2.07 5.65
N PHE A 47 -11.93 2.17 6.71
CA PHE A 47 -10.48 2.08 6.57
C PHE A 47 -10.01 0.62 6.51
N LYS A 48 -10.64 -0.25 7.29
CA LYS A 48 -10.34 -1.70 7.32
C LYS A 48 -11.22 -2.47 6.33
N PRO A 49 -10.65 -3.44 5.59
CA PRO A 49 -11.40 -4.24 4.64
C PRO A 49 -12.37 -5.20 5.36
N LEU A 50 -13.47 -5.52 4.68
CA LEU A 50 -14.38 -6.58 5.10
C LEU A 50 -13.67 -7.95 5.02
N LYS A 51 -13.90 -8.82 6.01
CA LYS A 51 -13.30 -10.17 6.06
C LYS A 51 -13.53 -10.96 4.77
N LYS A 52 -14.70 -10.82 4.14
CA LYS A 52 -15.04 -11.49 2.87
C LYS A 52 -14.04 -11.19 1.75
N TYR A 53 -13.51 -9.96 1.68
CA TYR A 53 -12.54 -9.57 0.65
C TYR A 53 -11.14 -10.09 0.98
N ILE A 54 -10.75 -10.10 2.25
CA ILE A 54 -9.51 -10.74 2.67
C ILE A 54 -9.52 -12.23 2.32
N ASN A 55 -10.58 -12.94 2.71
CA ASN A 55 -10.72 -14.36 2.41
C ASN A 55 -10.71 -14.63 0.89
N LEU A 56 -11.39 -13.80 0.10
CA LEU A 56 -11.41 -13.93 -1.36
C LEU A 56 -10.01 -13.73 -1.96
N LEU A 57 -9.27 -12.73 -1.50
CA LEU A 57 -7.91 -12.45 -1.97
C LEU A 57 -6.94 -13.57 -1.56
N GLU A 58 -7.04 -14.07 -0.33
CA GLU A 58 -6.24 -15.21 0.14
C GLU A 58 -6.58 -16.49 -0.62
N GLN A 59 -7.85 -16.74 -0.93
CA GLN A 59 -8.24 -17.90 -1.74
C GLN A 59 -7.79 -17.78 -3.21
N ARG A 60 -7.88 -16.58 -3.79
CA ARG A 60 -7.57 -16.35 -5.21
C ARG A 60 -6.07 -16.25 -5.50
N TYR A 61 -5.33 -15.62 -4.60
CA TYR A 61 -3.92 -15.29 -4.80
C TYR A 61 -2.98 -15.97 -3.82
N GLU A 62 -3.50 -16.71 -2.83
CA GLU A 62 -2.72 -17.41 -1.83
C GLU A 62 -1.68 -16.47 -1.20
N ASP A 63 -0.41 -16.87 -1.19
CA ASP A 63 0.71 -16.09 -0.66
C ASP A 63 1.30 -15.08 -1.64
N LYS A 64 0.80 -14.98 -2.88
CA LYS A 64 1.40 -14.12 -3.92
C LYS A 64 1.41 -12.64 -3.56
N ILE A 65 0.38 -12.16 -2.85
CA ILE A 65 0.35 -10.78 -2.32
C ILE A 65 1.52 -10.55 -1.35
N ARG A 66 1.73 -11.48 -0.41
CA ARG A 66 2.83 -11.40 0.56
C ARG A 66 4.19 -11.48 -0.12
N GLN A 67 4.34 -12.40 -1.07
CA GLN A 67 5.59 -12.61 -1.79
C GLN A 67 5.97 -11.41 -2.66
N HIS A 68 4.99 -10.76 -3.31
CA HIS A 68 5.28 -9.66 -4.23
C HIS A 68 5.39 -8.30 -3.54
N PHE A 69 4.52 -8.01 -2.56
CA PHE A 69 4.45 -6.70 -1.91
C PHE A 69 5.10 -6.68 -0.51
N GLY A 70 5.51 -7.83 0.03
CA GLY A 70 6.10 -7.92 1.38
C GLY A 70 5.10 -7.69 2.52
N ILE A 71 3.80 -7.54 2.23
CA ILE A 71 2.75 -7.27 3.22
C ILE A 71 1.75 -8.42 3.29
N LYS A 72 1.23 -8.70 4.48
CA LYS A 72 0.13 -9.68 4.64
C LYS A 72 -1.14 -9.11 4.04
N THR A 73 -1.97 -9.94 3.41
CA THR A 73 -3.27 -9.53 2.84
C THR A 73 -4.15 -8.80 3.85
N LYS A 74 -4.14 -9.25 5.11
CA LYS A 74 -4.86 -8.58 6.23
C LYS A 74 -4.37 -7.17 6.60
N ALA A 75 -3.22 -6.73 6.08
CA ALA A 75 -2.68 -5.40 6.34
C ALA A 75 -3.19 -4.35 5.33
N LEU A 76 -3.87 -4.79 4.27
CA LEU A 76 -4.47 -3.90 3.27
C LEU A 76 -5.55 -3.01 3.89
N THR A 77 -5.71 -1.80 3.37
CA THR A 77 -6.89 -0.97 3.63
C THR A 77 -8.10 -1.49 2.85
N ALA A 78 -9.29 -1.00 3.18
CA ALA A 78 -10.51 -1.37 2.45
C ALA A 78 -10.43 -1.00 0.97
N ASN A 79 -9.92 0.20 0.65
CA ASN A 79 -9.80 0.66 -0.72
C ASN A 79 -8.79 -0.19 -1.52
N GLU A 80 -7.66 -0.56 -0.92
CA GLU A 80 -6.67 -1.47 -1.53
C GLU A 80 -7.25 -2.86 -1.78
N ALA A 81 -7.90 -3.45 -0.78
CA ALA A 81 -8.50 -4.78 -0.94
C ALA A 81 -9.59 -4.80 -2.01
N ASN A 82 -10.48 -3.80 -2.03
CA ASN A 82 -11.50 -3.66 -3.06
C ASN A 82 -10.88 -3.49 -4.45
N TYR A 83 -9.80 -2.71 -4.58
CA TYR A 83 -9.08 -2.55 -5.83
C TYR A 83 -8.51 -3.88 -6.33
N LEU A 84 -7.85 -4.63 -5.45
CA LEU A 84 -7.25 -5.94 -5.79
C LEU A 84 -8.30 -7.00 -6.15
N VAL A 85 -9.49 -6.97 -5.53
CA VAL A 85 -10.59 -7.91 -5.85
C VAL A 85 -11.08 -7.74 -7.31
N GLY A 86 -10.92 -6.54 -7.88
CA GLY A 86 -11.31 -6.25 -9.26
C GLY A 86 -10.47 -6.94 -10.34
N PHE A 87 -9.30 -7.46 -10.00
CA PHE A 87 -8.41 -8.13 -10.95
C PHE A 87 -8.77 -9.61 -11.13
N ARG A 88 -8.64 -10.13 -12.36
CA ARG A 88 -8.97 -11.53 -12.66
C ARG A 88 -7.86 -12.49 -12.30
N SER A 89 -6.60 -12.05 -12.45
CA SER A 89 -5.41 -12.86 -12.16
C SER A 89 -4.33 -12.03 -11.48
N PHE A 90 -3.37 -12.72 -10.87
CA PHE A 90 -2.22 -12.06 -10.26
C PHE A 90 -1.27 -11.46 -11.31
N ASP A 91 -1.21 -12.05 -12.51
CA ASP A 91 -0.41 -11.53 -13.60
C ASP A 91 -0.91 -10.16 -14.07
N GLU A 92 -2.22 -9.93 -14.02
CA GLU A 92 -2.82 -8.63 -14.33
C GLU A 92 -2.35 -7.54 -13.35
N ILE A 93 -2.28 -7.88 -12.05
CA ILE A 93 -1.75 -7.00 -11.00
C ILE A 93 -0.28 -6.69 -11.27
N ARG A 94 0.54 -7.72 -11.52
CA ARG A 94 1.98 -7.55 -11.80
C ARG A 94 2.21 -6.65 -13.03
N ASN A 95 1.49 -6.91 -14.12
CA ASN A 95 1.60 -6.13 -15.35
C ASN A 95 1.16 -4.67 -15.13
N ARG A 96 0.16 -4.44 -14.28
CA ARG A 96 -0.25 -3.08 -13.89
C ARG A 96 0.85 -2.36 -13.11
N CYS A 97 1.51 -3.03 -12.17
CA CYS A 97 2.63 -2.46 -11.43
C CYS A 97 3.81 -2.09 -12.34
N LEU A 98 4.15 -2.95 -13.32
CA LEU A 98 5.23 -2.66 -14.29
C LEU A 98 4.92 -1.40 -15.11
N LYS A 99 3.70 -1.27 -15.65
CA LYS A 99 3.29 -0.08 -16.40
C LYS A 99 3.38 1.21 -15.56
N VAL A 100 2.90 1.17 -14.31
CA VAL A 100 2.95 2.34 -13.43
C VAL A 100 4.39 2.74 -13.11
N LYS A 101 5.30 1.76 -12.97
CA LYS A 101 6.72 2.03 -12.77
C LYS A 101 7.33 2.73 -13.99
N GLU A 102 7.09 2.20 -15.19
CA GLU A 102 7.55 2.82 -16.45
C GLU A 102 7.03 4.26 -16.60
N GLU A 103 5.73 4.48 -16.35
CA GLU A 103 5.12 5.83 -16.39
C GLU A 103 5.75 6.78 -15.36
N THR A 104 6.05 6.28 -14.16
CA THR A 104 6.70 7.05 -13.10
C THR A 104 8.13 7.43 -13.48
N ASP A 105 8.89 6.49 -14.01
CA ASP A 105 10.26 6.71 -14.46
C ASP A 105 10.32 7.74 -15.59
N LEU A 106 9.43 7.62 -16.59
CA LEU A 106 9.28 8.61 -17.66
C LEU A 106 8.92 10.01 -17.14
N ARG A 107 8.05 10.09 -16.12
CA ARG A 107 7.67 11.36 -15.50
C ARG A 107 8.78 11.98 -14.67
N LEU A 108 9.65 11.18 -14.04
CA LEU A 108 10.81 11.69 -13.31
C LEU A 108 11.88 12.20 -14.29
N LEU A 109 12.15 11.43 -15.35
CA LEU A 109 13.07 11.82 -16.42
C LEU A 109 12.64 13.13 -17.09
N SER A 110 11.34 13.32 -17.37
CA SER A 110 10.84 14.58 -17.95
C SER A 110 10.96 15.79 -17.01
N LYS A 111 11.14 15.56 -15.71
CA LYS A 111 11.44 16.58 -14.70
C LYS A 111 12.95 16.73 -14.45
N GLY A 112 13.80 16.03 -15.21
CA GLY A 112 15.26 16.04 -15.03
C GLY A 112 15.74 15.30 -13.78
N ILE A 113 14.92 14.42 -13.21
CA ILE A 113 15.23 13.61 -12.03
C ILE A 113 15.58 12.20 -12.50
N GLU A 114 16.78 11.71 -12.18
CA GLU A 114 17.14 10.33 -12.48
C GLU A 114 16.29 9.35 -11.64
N PRO A 115 15.67 8.32 -12.26
CA PRO A 115 14.95 7.31 -11.53
C PRO A 115 15.89 6.55 -10.59
N ILE A 116 15.44 6.33 -9.36
CA ILE A 116 16.20 5.58 -8.35
C ILE A 116 16.30 4.13 -8.82
N THR A 117 17.44 3.78 -9.41
CA THR A 117 17.76 2.39 -9.74
C THR A 117 18.25 1.73 -8.46
N LEU A 118 17.38 0.99 -7.76
CA LEU A 118 17.85 0.06 -6.74
C LEU A 118 18.71 -1.00 -7.46
N SER A 119 20.03 -0.93 -7.32
CA SER A 119 20.90 -2.00 -7.80
C SER A 119 20.54 -3.28 -7.06
N LYS A 120 20.53 -4.39 -7.82
CA LYS A 120 20.27 -5.74 -7.33
C LYS A 120 21.15 -6.13 -6.14
#